data_AF-A0A7C7QXF5-F1
#
_entry.id   AF-A0A7C7QXF5-F1
#
_cell.length_a   1.000
_cell.length_b   1.000
_cell.length_c   1.000
_cell.angle_alpha   90.00
_cell.angle_beta   90.00
_cell.angle_gamma   90.00
#
_symmetry.space_group_name_H-M   'P 1'
#
loop_
_entity.id
_entity.type
_entity.pdbx_description
1 polymer ?
#
loop_
_entity_poly.entity_id
_entity_poly.type
_entity_poly.pdbx_seq_one_letter_code
_entity_poly.pdbx_strand_id
1 'polypeptide(L)'
;MPLPKPRKNETHKAFRSRCMADPVMTEEYPDQDQRLAICEKQWHQRVKASSAPAHLYLEAGGGVEIGAVEGDGEKKLRRFAGTAYTGGVMRPSRFFTPVVVDLAGVKVKPGARPILKEHDPAQIVGHTEEVKVTDRSISVSGVISGVGEAAREVVQTSANGFPWKLSLGASVDKMVRVDEGEKVEVNGQTFSGPLLVARRTTLGEISFVALAADDRTSAKVAASAMQAEIEVIAMTLDDWLRAKGFDPENLTDKQKESLQAMYEAEKASRKGPPGDPQGDVKAAAGDRAAGAAQGGDA
;
A
#
# COMPACT_ATOMS: atom_id res chain seq x y z
N MET A 1 -19.35 23.13 42.15
CA MET A 1 -19.44 21.67 41.81
C MET A 1 -18.62 21.41 40.53
N PRO A 2 -18.36 20.18 40.04
CA PRO A 2 -17.58 20.03 38.79
C PRO A 2 -18.36 20.58 37.59
N LEU A 3 -17.75 21.50 36.84
CA LEU A 3 -18.36 22.12 35.66
C LEU A 3 -18.76 21.09 34.58
N PRO A 4 -19.86 21.30 33.85
CA PRO A 4 -20.42 20.34 32.89
C PRO A 4 -19.50 20.10 31.69
N LYS A 5 -18.88 18.92 31.61
CA LYS A 5 -18.04 18.54 30.44
C LYS A 5 -18.88 18.02 29.26
N PRO A 6 -18.42 18.14 27.99
CA PRO A 6 -19.16 17.63 26.83
C PRO A 6 -18.94 16.13 26.58
N ARG A 7 -20.02 15.39 26.27
CA ARG A 7 -20.08 13.92 26.20
C ARG A 7 -19.64 13.36 24.84
N LYS A 8 -19.19 12.09 24.81
CA LYS A 8 -18.48 11.46 23.66
C LYS A 8 -19.14 11.68 22.28
N ASN A 9 -20.46 11.64 22.17
CA ASN A 9 -21.21 11.83 20.91
C ASN A 9 -22.21 13.03 20.96
N GLU A 10 -22.00 13.99 21.86
CA GLU A 10 -22.86 15.18 21.97
C GLU A 10 -22.53 16.19 20.87
N THR A 11 -23.54 16.86 20.29
CA THR A 11 -23.32 17.94 19.30
C THR A 11 -23.00 19.26 20.01
N HIS A 12 -22.35 20.19 19.30
CA HIS A 12 -22.01 21.51 19.85
C HIS A 12 -23.26 22.24 20.38
N LYS A 13 -24.34 22.26 19.60
CA LYS A 13 -25.63 22.87 19.98
C LYS A 13 -26.23 22.22 21.24
N ALA A 14 -26.22 20.89 21.33
CA ALA A 14 -26.72 20.17 22.50
C ALA A 14 -25.89 20.46 23.76
N PHE A 15 -24.55 20.44 23.63
CA PHE A 15 -23.66 20.77 24.74
C PHE A 15 -23.83 22.22 25.20
N ARG A 16 -23.81 23.19 24.27
CA ARG A 16 -23.98 24.61 24.56
C ARG A 16 -25.29 24.87 25.31
N SER A 17 -26.39 24.26 24.85
CA SER A 17 -27.69 24.38 25.53
C SER A 17 -27.66 23.82 26.95
N ARG A 18 -27.05 22.65 27.16
CA ARG A 18 -26.93 22.03 28.50
C ARG A 18 -25.98 22.79 29.42
N CYS A 19 -24.87 23.32 28.91
CA CYS A 19 -23.88 24.06 29.67
C CYS A 19 -24.40 25.45 30.11
N MET A 20 -25.12 26.15 29.23
CA MET A 20 -25.68 27.48 29.55
C MET A 20 -26.82 27.44 30.59
N ALA A 21 -27.51 26.30 30.69
CA ALA A 21 -28.62 26.04 31.60
C ALA A 21 -28.24 25.18 32.82
N ASP A 22 -26.95 24.87 33.01
CA ASP A 22 -26.48 24.09 34.15
C ASP A 22 -26.54 24.95 35.43
N PRO A 23 -27.12 24.46 36.55
CA PRO A 23 -27.27 25.24 37.78
C PRO A 23 -25.94 25.82 38.32
N VAL A 24 -24.85 25.06 38.19
CA VAL A 24 -23.52 25.48 38.65
C VAL A 24 -22.99 26.61 37.76
N MET A 25 -23.22 26.51 36.44
CA MET A 25 -22.84 27.55 35.49
C MET A 25 -23.68 28.82 35.65
N THR A 26 -24.94 28.71 36.07
CA THR A 26 -25.79 29.89 36.38
C THR A 26 -25.38 30.59 37.68
N GLU A 27 -24.91 29.84 38.67
CA GLU A 27 -24.51 30.36 39.98
C GLU A 27 -23.09 30.94 39.97
N GLU A 28 -22.11 30.20 39.44
CA GLU A 28 -20.70 30.62 39.41
C GLU A 28 -20.42 31.68 38.31
N TYR A 29 -21.25 31.72 37.24
CA TYR A 29 -21.12 32.68 36.12
C TYR A 29 -22.47 33.32 35.79
N PRO A 30 -22.94 34.30 36.59
CA PRO A 30 -24.25 34.93 36.38
C PRO A 30 -24.33 35.74 35.07
N ASP A 31 -23.21 36.31 34.61
CA ASP A 31 -23.11 36.98 33.32
C ASP A 31 -23.23 36.00 32.14
N GLN A 32 -24.09 36.33 31.19
CA GLN A 32 -24.46 35.43 30.09
C GLN A 32 -23.34 35.27 29.06
N ASP A 33 -22.59 36.34 28.76
CA ASP A 33 -21.53 36.31 27.75
C ASP A 33 -20.27 35.63 28.30
N GLN A 34 -19.95 35.86 29.58
CA GLN A 34 -18.91 35.15 30.32
C GLN A 34 -19.21 33.64 30.39
N ARG A 35 -20.45 33.26 30.75
CA ARG A 35 -20.89 31.85 30.78
C ARG A 35 -20.76 31.21 29.40
N LEU A 36 -21.19 31.91 28.35
CA LEU A 36 -21.07 31.46 26.96
C LEU A 36 -19.61 31.23 26.58
N ALA A 37 -18.71 32.18 26.86
CA ALA A 37 -17.28 32.06 26.59
C ALA A 37 -16.65 30.85 27.30
N ILE A 38 -17.10 30.52 28.52
CA ILE A 38 -16.61 29.35 29.27
C ILE A 38 -17.14 28.05 28.67
N CYS A 39 -18.42 27.99 28.30
CA CYS A 39 -19.00 26.84 27.58
C CYS A 39 -18.28 26.59 26.25
N GLU A 40 -18.06 27.63 25.43
CA GLU A 40 -17.32 27.51 24.17
C GLU A 40 -15.87 27.06 24.41
N LYS A 41 -15.20 27.60 25.44
CA LYS A 41 -13.84 27.17 25.82
C LYS A 41 -13.78 25.68 26.19
N GLN A 42 -14.75 25.17 26.96
CA GLN A 42 -14.82 23.75 27.32
C GLN A 42 -15.09 22.85 26.11
N TRP A 43 -15.94 23.31 25.17
CA TRP A 43 -16.16 22.62 23.90
C TRP A 43 -14.88 22.56 23.05
N HIS A 44 -14.20 23.69 22.85
CA HIS A 44 -12.95 23.74 22.10
C HIS A 44 -11.82 22.94 22.77
N GLN A 45 -11.75 22.90 24.11
CA GLN A 45 -10.79 22.07 24.84
C GLN A 45 -11.04 20.58 24.61
N ARG A 46 -12.30 20.14 24.56
CA ARG A 46 -12.64 18.75 24.16
C ARG A 46 -12.24 18.45 22.72
N VAL A 47 -12.50 19.36 21.78
CA VAL A 47 -12.08 19.19 20.37
C VAL A 47 -10.55 19.06 20.29
N LYS A 48 -9.80 19.90 21.02
CA LYS A 48 -8.33 19.81 21.12
C LYS A 48 -7.82 18.55 21.82
N ALA A 49 -8.51 18.07 22.87
CA ALA A 49 -8.15 16.83 23.55
C ALA A 49 -8.46 15.58 22.70
N SER A 50 -9.46 15.67 21.81
CA SER A 50 -9.73 14.68 20.77
C SER A 50 -8.72 14.76 19.61
N SER A 51 -7.88 15.80 19.55
CA SER A 51 -6.78 15.95 18.60
C SER A 51 -5.42 15.80 19.29
N ALA A 52 -5.22 14.67 19.99
CA ALA A 52 -3.88 14.14 20.20
C ALA A 52 -3.15 14.00 18.84
N PRO A 53 -1.80 14.05 18.77
CA PRO A 53 -1.07 14.15 17.50
C PRO A 53 -1.41 12.99 16.57
N ALA A 54 -2.26 13.27 15.58
CA ALA A 54 -2.78 12.28 14.67
C ALA A 54 -1.74 12.02 13.57
N HIS A 55 -1.00 10.93 13.73
CA HIS A 55 -0.35 10.25 12.61
C HIS A 55 -1.46 9.70 11.69
N LEU A 56 -1.75 10.44 10.64
CA LEU A 56 -2.69 10.11 9.58
C LEU A 56 -1.99 9.15 8.61
N TYR A 57 -2.14 7.86 8.88
CA TYR A 57 -1.75 6.76 8.00
C TYR A 57 -2.79 6.65 6.86
N LEU A 58 -2.37 6.70 5.59
CA LEU A 58 -3.25 6.86 4.41
C LEU A 58 -2.92 5.85 3.31
N GLU A 59 -3.46 4.65 3.47
CA GLU A 59 -3.28 3.52 2.55
C GLU A 59 -3.80 3.87 1.13
N ALA A 60 -3.15 3.47 0.03
CA ALA A 60 -3.51 4.00 -1.31
C ALA A 60 -3.01 3.10 -2.51
N GLY A 61 -3.76 2.87 -3.63
CA GLY A 61 -3.57 1.69 -4.53
C GLY A 61 -3.94 1.61 -6.07
N GLY A 62 -3.03 1.75 -7.08
CA GLY A 62 -3.30 1.71 -8.58
C GLY A 62 -2.24 2.27 -9.61
N GLY A 63 -1.96 1.57 -10.73
CA GLY A 63 -0.71 1.52 -11.58
C GLY A 63 -0.10 2.70 -12.41
N VAL A 64 1.24 2.64 -12.66
CA VAL A 64 2.07 3.37 -13.67
C VAL A 64 3.21 2.46 -14.18
N GLU A 65 3.71 2.57 -15.42
CA GLU A 65 4.82 1.75 -15.99
C GLU A 65 6.23 2.27 -15.65
N ILE A 66 7.22 1.36 -15.60
CA ILE A 66 8.63 1.67 -15.30
C ILE A 66 9.52 0.95 -16.32
N GLY A 67 10.34 1.72 -17.04
CA GLY A 67 11.37 1.19 -17.94
C GLY A 67 12.64 0.76 -17.19
N ALA A 68 13.43 -0.11 -17.79
CA ALA A 68 14.73 -0.52 -17.26
C ALA A 68 15.78 0.60 -17.41
N VAL A 69 16.76 0.67 -16.50
CA VAL A 69 17.99 1.43 -16.71
C VAL A 69 19.20 0.81 -16.02
N GLU A 70 20.34 0.93 -16.71
CA GLU A 70 21.64 0.35 -16.42
C GLU A 70 22.38 1.05 -15.27
N GLY A 71 23.65 0.71 -15.05
CA GLY A 71 24.50 1.26 -14.00
C GLY A 71 25.37 0.18 -13.37
N ASP A 72 26.68 0.27 -13.61
CA ASP A 72 27.70 -0.71 -13.24
C ASP A 72 28.15 -0.64 -11.77
N GLY A 73 28.72 -1.74 -11.29
CA GLY A 73 29.76 -1.74 -10.25
C GLY A 73 29.33 -1.86 -8.78
N GLU A 74 28.22 -1.23 -8.37
CA GLU A 74 27.77 -1.30 -6.96
C GLU A 74 26.63 -2.32 -6.75
N LYS A 75 26.41 -2.75 -5.50
CA LYS A 75 25.26 -3.61 -5.11
C LYS A 75 23.94 -2.88 -5.40
N LYS A 76 23.44 -3.06 -6.63
CA LYS A 76 22.26 -2.36 -7.16
C LYS A 76 21.01 -2.79 -6.40
N LEU A 77 20.60 -1.97 -5.44
CA LEU A 77 19.38 -2.17 -4.67
C LEU A 77 18.17 -2.20 -5.62
N ARG A 78 17.18 -3.05 -5.30
CA ARG A 78 15.93 -3.08 -6.05
C ARG A 78 15.24 -1.73 -5.94
N ARG A 79 14.84 -1.16 -7.06
CA ARG A 79 14.12 0.12 -7.11
C ARG A 79 12.62 -0.09 -7.05
N PHE A 80 11.90 0.92 -6.59
CA PHE A 80 10.45 0.98 -6.70
C PHE A 80 10.03 2.39 -7.12
N ALA A 81 8.85 2.52 -7.73
CA ALA A 81 8.17 3.80 -7.88
C ALA A 81 6.66 3.61 -7.91
N GLY A 82 5.92 4.71 -7.78
CA GLY A 82 4.47 4.73 -7.93
C GLY A 82 3.82 5.99 -7.38
N THR A 83 2.51 5.92 -7.17
CA THR A 83 1.70 7.02 -6.66
C THR A 83 1.30 6.68 -5.23
N ALA A 84 1.49 7.58 -4.27
CA ALA A 84 1.12 7.39 -2.86
C ALA A 84 -0.17 8.11 -2.45
N TYR A 85 -0.70 9.00 -3.30
CA TYR A 85 -2.01 9.65 -3.12
C TYR A 85 -2.51 10.28 -4.44
N THR A 86 -3.81 10.21 -4.77
CA THR A 86 -4.39 10.81 -6.00
C THR A 86 -5.24 12.07 -5.77
N GLY A 87 -5.07 12.75 -4.63
CA GLY A 87 -5.79 13.99 -4.33
C GLY A 87 -7.30 13.81 -4.12
N GLY A 88 -7.79 12.57 -4.08
CA GLY A 88 -9.21 12.23 -3.96
C GLY A 88 -9.68 11.99 -2.51
N VAL A 89 -10.96 11.64 -2.37
CA VAL A 89 -11.53 11.16 -1.10
C VAL A 89 -10.98 9.77 -0.79
N MET A 90 -10.57 9.56 0.45
CA MET A 90 -10.10 8.28 0.97
C MET A 90 -10.75 7.93 2.32
N ARG A 91 -10.67 6.67 2.73
CA ARG A 91 -11.23 6.15 4.00
C ARG A 91 -10.14 5.52 4.88
N PRO A 92 -9.30 6.31 5.56
CA PRO A 92 -8.22 5.79 6.37
C PRO A 92 -8.74 4.97 7.55
N SER A 93 -8.10 3.85 7.87
CA SER A 93 -8.49 2.90 8.92
C SER A 93 -8.76 3.53 10.30
N ARG A 94 -8.13 4.68 10.60
CA ARG A 94 -8.29 5.42 11.87
C ARG A 94 -9.33 6.54 11.84
N PHE A 95 -10.12 6.68 10.77
CA PHE A 95 -11.11 7.74 10.58
C PHE A 95 -12.49 7.19 10.19
N PHE A 96 -13.51 7.51 10.99
CA PHE A 96 -14.92 7.18 10.69
C PHE A 96 -15.58 8.10 9.64
N THR A 97 -14.88 9.14 9.20
CA THR A 97 -15.36 10.14 8.24
C THR A 97 -14.36 10.20 7.08
N PRO A 98 -14.81 10.20 5.81
CA PRO A 98 -13.90 10.27 4.66
C PRO A 98 -12.98 11.49 4.74
N VAL A 99 -11.74 11.33 4.28
CA VAL A 99 -10.69 12.36 4.35
C VAL A 99 -10.24 12.75 2.94
N VAL A 100 -9.95 14.02 2.73
CA VAL A 100 -9.18 14.56 1.60
C VAL A 100 -7.95 15.25 2.18
N VAL A 101 -6.76 14.98 1.66
CA VAL A 101 -5.55 15.76 1.99
C VAL A 101 -5.41 16.89 0.99
N ASP A 102 -5.22 18.12 1.48
CA ASP A 102 -4.97 19.27 0.63
C ASP A 102 -3.50 19.28 0.21
N LEU A 103 -3.23 19.00 -1.07
CA LEU A 103 -1.89 18.86 -1.63
C LEU A 103 -1.07 20.16 -1.52
N ALA A 104 -1.72 21.31 -1.61
CA ALA A 104 -1.08 22.61 -1.39
C ALA A 104 -0.66 22.82 0.07
N GLY A 105 -1.20 22.03 1.00
CA GLY A 105 -0.89 22.02 2.42
C GLY A 105 0.12 20.95 2.85
N VAL A 106 0.60 20.10 1.94
CA VAL A 106 1.54 19.00 2.24
C VAL A 106 2.97 19.53 2.41
N LYS A 107 3.60 19.19 3.52
CA LYS A 107 5.03 19.42 3.77
C LYS A 107 5.80 18.10 3.72
N VAL A 108 6.78 18.01 2.83
CA VAL A 108 7.80 16.95 2.86
C VAL A 108 8.98 17.46 3.69
N LYS A 109 9.35 16.75 4.76
CA LYS A 109 10.57 17.09 5.53
C LYS A 109 11.82 16.79 4.69
N PRO A 110 12.90 17.58 4.80
CA PRO A 110 14.16 17.30 4.11
C PRO A 110 14.70 15.90 4.38
N GLY A 111 15.39 15.33 3.39
CA GLY A 111 15.94 13.98 3.43
C GLY A 111 14.92 12.88 3.07
N ALA A 112 15.43 11.67 2.89
CA ALA A 112 14.61 10.51 2.53
C ALA A 112 13.52 10.23 3.59
N ARG A 113 12.33 9.81 3.13
CA ARG A 113 11.33 9.20 3.99
C ARG A 113 11.57 7.68 4.04
N PRO A 114 11.41 7.02 5.19
CA PRO A 114 11.47 5.57 5.25
C PRO A 114 10.30 4.97 4.46
N ILE A 115 10.55 3.80 3.87
CA ILE A 115 9.51 2.94 3.30
C ILE A 115 9.27 1.78 4.26
N LEU A 116 8.02 1.59 4.67
CA LEU A 116 7.61 0.52 5.58
C LEU A 116 6.67 -0.46 4.86
N LYS A 117 6.22 -1.49 5.57
CA LYS A 117 5.05 -2.30 5.23
C LYS A 117 3.95 -2.06 6.28
N GLU A 118 2.70 -1.92 5.83
CA GLU A 118 1.50 -1.76 6.68
C GLU A 118 1.63 -0.70 7.79
N HIS A 119 2.33 0.42 7.54
CA HIS A 119 2.58 1.51 8.49
C HIS A 119 3.35 1.13 9.77
N ASP A 120 3.89 -0.08 9.86
CA ASP A 120 4.61 -0.56 11.03
C ASP A 120 6.08 -0.11 11.00
N PRO A 121 6.54 0.73 11.95
CA PRO A 121 7.94 1.18 12.00
C PRO A 121 8.96 0.04 12.20
N ALA A 122 8.53 -1.15 12.63
CA ALA A 122 9.38 -2.33 12.70
C ALA A 122 9.55 -3.04 11.34
N GLN A 123 8.61 -2.85 10.41
CA GLN A 123 8.59 -3.52 9.10
C GLN A 123 9.25 -2.66 8.01
N ILE A 124 10.56 -2.44 8.16
CA ILE A 124 11.34 -1.61 7.24
C ILE A 124 11.52 -2.31 5.88
N VAL A 125 11.09 -1.63 4.81
CA VAL A 125 11.26 -2.06 3.41
C VAL A 125 12.38 -1.29 2.70
N GLY A 126 12.50 0.02 2.93
CA GLY A 126 13.46 0.84 2.17
C GLY A 126 13.46 2.33 2.52
N HIS A 127 13.81 3.17 1.55
CA HIS A 127 13.70 4.64 1.66
C HIS A 127 13.40 5.30 0.29
N THR A 128 12.77 6.48 0.31
CA THR A 128 12.54 7.30 -0.89
C THR A 128 13.83 7.95 -1.39
N GLU A 129 14.04 8.01 -2.70
CA GLU A 129 14.99 8.92 -3.33
C GLU A 129 14.28 10.20 -3.80
N GLU A 130 13.03 10.08 -4.29
CA GLU A 130 12.21 11.22 -4.73
C GLU A 130 10.81 11.17 -4.10
N VAL A 131 10.29 12.35 -3.70
CA VAL A 131 8.89 12.58 -3.39
C VAL A 131 8.42 13.81 -4.16
N LYS A 132 7.52 13.63 -5.11
CA LYS A 132 6.98 14.68 -5.96
C LYS A 132 5.53 14.93 -5.60
N VAL A 133 5.26 16.10 -5.02
CA VAL A 133 3.90 16.60 -4.77
C VAL A 133 3.49 17.48 -5.94
N THR A 134 2.32 17.20 -6.51
CA THR A 134 1.66 18.04 -7.53
C THR A 134 0.35 18.59 -6.97
N ASP A 135 -0.39 19.37 -7.76
CA ASP A 135 -1.75 19.81 -7.47
C ASP A 135 -2.80 18.67 -7.53
N ARG A 136 -2.42 17.49 -8.07
CA ARG A 136 -3.30 16.33 -8.30
C ARG A 136 -2.90 15.06 -7.57
N SER A 137 -1.64 14.86 -7.24
CA SER A 137 -1.13 13.61 -6.69
C SER A 137 0.18 13.77 -5.91
N ILE A 138 0.53 12.73 -5.15
CA ILE A 138 1.88 12.52 -4.62
C ILE A 138 2.43 11.27 -5.31
N SER A 139 3.54 11.41 -6.04
CA SER A 139 4.28 10.28 -6.60
C SER A 139 5.65 10.15 -5.94
N VAL A 140 6.15 8.93 -5.85
CA VAL A 140 7.39 8.61 -5.11
C VAL A 140 8.23 7.58 -5.86
N SER A 141 9.54 7.65 -5.67
CA SER A 141 10.49 6.63 -6.12
C SER A 141 11.57 6.40 -5.07
N GLY A 142 12.25 5.26 -5.12
CA GLY A 142 13.33 4.96 -4.21
C GLY A 142 13.87 3.54 -4.32
N VAL A 143 14.53 3.10 -3.24
CA VAL A 143 15.19 1.79 -3.14
C VAL A 143 14.67 0.95 -1.98
N ILE A 144 14.59 -0.35 -2.22
CA ILE A 144 14.38 -1.39 -1.21
C ILE A 144 15.73 -1.67 -0.56
N SER A 145 16.05 -0.88 0.47
CA SER A 145 17.28 -0.97 1.26
C SER A 145 17.11 -1.80 2.55
N GLY A 146 15.89 -2.24 2.87
CA GLY A 146 15.62 -3.12 4.00
C GLY A 146 16.15 -4.55 3.75
N VAL A 147 16.65 -5.20 4.79
CA VAL A 147 17.22 -6.57 4.72
C VAL A 147 16.38 -7.63 5.44
N GLY A 148 15.39 -7.19 6.21
CA GLY A 148 14.47 -8.03 7.00
C GLY A 148 13.34 -8.64 6.19
N GLU A 149 12.46 -9.37 6.86
CA GLU A 149 11.39 -10.17 6.24
C GLU A 149 10.42 -9.31 5.41
N ALA A 150 9.98 -8.16 5.91
CA ALA A 150 9.07 -7.27 5.19
C ALA A 150 9.62 -6.84 3.81
N ALA A 151 10.91 -6.51 3.72
CA ALA A 151 11.56 -6.16 2.46
C ALA A 151 11.62 -7.36 1.49
N ARG A 152 11.93 -8.56 2.00
CA ARG A 152 11.98 -9.79 1.21
C ARG A 152 10.61 -10.20 0.72
N GLU A 153 9.60 -10.11 1.57
CA GLU A 153 8.21 -10.43 1.28
C GLU A 153 7.67 -9.52 0.18
N VAL A 154 7.80 -8.19 0.32
CA VAL A 154 7.41 -7.22 -0.73
C VAL A 154 8.08 -7.57 -2.06
N VAL A 155 9.38 -7.84 -2.05
CA VAL A 155 10.15 -8.21 -3.25
C VAL A 155 9.67 -9.52 -3.89
N GLN A 156 9.49 -10.58 -3.11
CA GLN A 156 9.13 -11.91 -3.61
C GLN A 156 7.66 -11.96 -4.06
N THR A 157 6.75 -11.37 -3.30
CA THR A 157 5.34 -11.31 -3.67
C THR A 157 5.11 -10.40 -4.87
N SER A 158 5.84 -9.28 -5.01
CA SER A 158 5.85 -8.49 -6.26
C SER A 158 6.35 -9.30 -7.46
N ALA A 159 7.38 -10.14 -7.29
CA ALA A 159 7.84 -11.02 -8.38
C ALA A 159 6.78 -12.06 -8.77
N ASN A 160 5.95 -12.50 -7.83
CA ASN A 160 4.78 -13.35 -8.06
C ASN A 160 3.54 -12.60 -8.58
N GLY A 161 3.65 -11.28 -8.85
CA GLY A 161 2.55 -10.47 -9.35
C GLY A 161 1.56 -9.95 -8.29
N PHE A 162 1.90 -10.01 -6.99
CA PHE A 162 1.04 -9.46 -5.95
C PHE A 162 0.86 -7.93 -6.14
N PRO A 163 -0.38 -7.43 -6.17
CA PRO A 163 -0.68 -6.04 -6.55
C PRO A 163 -0.49 -5.09 -5.36
N TRP A 164 0.73 -4.93 -4.88
CA TRP A 164 1.06 -3.97 -3.82
C TRP A 164 0.62 -2.55 -4.16
N LYS A 165 0.27 -1.82 -3.11
CA LYS A 165 -0.28 -0.47 -3.13
C LYS A 165 0.67 0.44 -2.31
N LEU A 166 0.81 1.73 -2.63
CA LEU A 166 1.68 2.66 -1.88
C LEU A 166 0.88 3.68 -1.09
N SER A 167 1.23 3.82 0.18
CA SER A 167 0.50 4.58 1.18
C SER A 167 1.24 5.85 1.64
N LEU A 168 0.52 6.89 2.07
CA LEU A 168 1.08 8.12 2.66
C LEU A 168 0.95 8.13 4.19
N GLY A 169 2.04 7.92 4.92
CA GLY A 169 2.08 8.16 6.37
C GLY A 169 2.33 9.62 6.71
N ALA A 170 1.31 10.40 7.02
CA ALA A 170 1.44 11.82 7.35
C ALA A 170 1.10 12.13 8.82
N SER A 171 1.33 13.37 9.25
CA SER A 171 0.79 13.95 10.47
C SER A 171 -0.11 15.14 10.10
N VAL A 172 -1.22 15.36 10.82
CA VAL A 172 -2.17 16.45 10.49
C VAL A 172 -1.91 17.68 11.35
N ASP A 173 -1.50 18.76 10.70
CA ASP A 173 -1.24 20.07 11.33
C ASP A 173 -2.48 20.99 11.31
N LYS A 174 -3.43 20.73 10.39
CA LYS A 174 -4.73 21.42 10.33
C LYS A 174 -5.78 20.54 9.66
N MET A 175 -6.87 20.25 10.37
CA MET A 175 -8.07 19.62 9.84
C MET A 175 -9.22 20.63 9.75
N VAL A 176 -10.05 20.52 8.72
CA VAL A 176 -11.32 21.24 8.55
C VAL A 176 -12.41 20.20 8.32
N ARG A 177 -13.59 20.39 8.89
CA ARG A 177 -14.77 19.57 8.62
C ARG A 177 -15.64 20.29 7.59
N VAL A 178 -16.23 19.52 6.69
CA VAL A 178 -17.25 19.96 5.72
C VAL A 178 -18.51 19.23 6.10
N ASP A 179 -19.57 19.96 6.46
CA ASP A 179 -20.81 19.36 6.94
C ASP A 179 -21.69 18.86 5.80
N GLU A 180 -22.71 18.06 6.14
CA GLU A 180 -23.65 17.49 5.18
C GLU A 180 -24.37 18.60 4.41
N GLY A 181 -24.41 18.48 3.08
CA GLY A 181 -24.95 19.51 2.18
C GLY A 181 -23.96 20.64 1.83
N GLU A 182 -22.87 20.81 2.56
CA GLU A 182 -21.80 21.74 2.19
C GLU A 182 -20.88 21.17 1.09
N LYS A 183 -20.19 22.08 0.40
CA LYS A 183 -19.19 21.74 -0.62
C LYS A 183 -17.87 22.42 -0.34
N VAL A 184 -16.78 21.79 -0.80
CA VAL A 184 -15.42 22.31 -0.66
C VAL A 184 -14.63 22.08 -1.95
N GLU A 185 -13.74 23.00 -2.28
CA GLU A 185 -12.75 22.81 -3.35
C GLU A 185 -11.35 22.54 -2.75
N VAL A 186 -10.72 21.48 -3.27
CA VAL A 186 -9.39 20.98 -2.87
C VAL A 186 -8.79 20.24 -4.08
N ASN A 187 -7.48 20.35 -4.34
CA ASN A 187 -6.78 19.58 -5.40
C ASN A 187 -7.39 19.71 -6.82
N GLY A 188 -8.02 20.86 -7.12
CA GLY A 188 -8.77 21.07 -8.38
C GLY A 188 -10.00 20.14 -8.52
N GLN A 189 -10.64 19.79 -7.41
CA GLN A 189 -11.84 18.95 -7.34
C GLN A 189 -12.83 19.56 -6.35
N THR A 190 -14.13 19.48 -6.67
CA THR A 190 -15.21 19.84 -5.74
C THR A 190 -15.70 18.58 -5.03
N PHE A 191 -15.74 18.60 -3.70
CA PHE A 191 -16.23 17.50 -2.87
C PHE A 191 -17.42 17.97 -2.02
N SER A 192 -18.37 17.08 -1.75
CA SER A 192 -19.55 17.34 -0.90
C SER A 192 -19.40 16.65 0.45
N GLY A 193 -19.79 17.30 1.54
CA GLY A 193 -19.76 16.70 2.88
C GLY A 193 -20.85 15.62 3.09
N PRO A 194 -20.75 14.81 4.17
CA PRO A 194 -19.82 14.97 5.29
C PRO A 194 -18.42 14.39 5.01
N LEU A 195 -17.38 15.24 5.12
CA LEU A 195 -15.98 14.82 4.99
C LEU A 195 -15.04 15.71 5.82
N LEU A 196 -13.78 15.27 5.96
CA LEU A 196 -12.69 16.05 6.55
C LEU A 196 -11.66 16.44 5.50
N VAL A 197 -11.21 17.70 5.51
CA VAL A 197 -10.09 18.18 4.70
C VAL A 197 -8.88 18.44 5.59
N ALA A 198 -7.82 17.65 5.42
CA ALA A 198 -6.53 17.88 6.05
C ALA A 198 -5.79 19.00 5.31
N ARG A 199 -6.16 20.25 5.62
CA ARG A 199 -5.66 21.49 5.01
C ARG A 199 -4.16 21.75 5.22
N ARG A 200 -3.53 21.10 6.20
CA ARG A 200 -2.06 21.06 6.34
C ARG A 200 -1.64 19.70 6.90
N THR A 201 -0.65 19.09 6.28
CA THR A 201 -0.06 17.83 6.73
C THR A 201 1.45 17.85 6.58
N THR A 202 2.15 17.05 7.39
CA THR A 202 3.58 16.83 7.26
C THR A 202 3.85 15.35 7.03
N LEU A 203 4.47 15.01 5.89
CA LEU A 203 4.79 13.65 5.47
C LEU A 203 5.85 13.02 6.40
N GLY A 204 5.50 11.86 6.95
CA GLY A 204 6.32 11.04 7.83
C GLY A 204 6.95 9.83 7.12
N GLU A 205 6.18 9.02 6.43
CA GLU A 205 6.67 7.80 5.75
C GLU A 205 5.79 7.43 4.55
N ILE A 206 6.24 6.43 3.79
CA ILE A 206 5.45 5.79 2.74
C ILE A 206 5.40 4.29 3.06
N SER A 207 4.27 3.62 2.87
CA SER A 207 4.16 2.18 3.15
C SER A 207 3.74 1.37 1.93
N PHE A 208 4.33 0.20 1.75
CA PHE A 208 3.74 -0.88 0.94
C PHE A 208 2.58 -1.48 1.73
N VAL A 209 1.39 -1.51 1.11
CA VAL A 209 0.15 -1.99 1.76
C VAL A 209 -0.63 -2.93 0.84
N ALA A 210 -1.28 -3.93 1.42
CA ALA A 210 -2.11 -4.88 0.68
C ALA A 210 -3.47 -4.30 0.30
N LEU A 211 -4.03 -3.45 1.17
CA LEU A 211 -5.29 -2.74 0.98
C LEU A 211 -5.07 -1.22 1.05
N ALA A 212 -5.98 -0.46 0.45
CA ALA A 212 -5.86 0.97 0.23
C ALA A 212 -7.10 1.72 0.74
N ALA A 213 -6.90 2.92 1.29
CA ALA A 213 -7.92 3.90 1.59
C ALA A 213 -8.26 4.81 0.39
N ASP A 214 -7.32 5.04 -0.54
CA ASP A 214 -7.52 5.64 -1.88
C ASP A 214 -7.28 4.55 -2.95
N ASP A 215 -8.32 4.04 -3.60
CA ASP A 215 -8.26 2.89 -4.53
C ASP A 215 -7.51 3.15 -5.87
N ARG A 216 -6.65 4.16 -5.98
CA ARG A 216 -6.07 4.62 -7.27
C ARG A 216 -4.53 4.84 -7.36
N THR A 217 -3.72 4.48 -6.35
CA THR A 217 -2.29 4.92 -6.24
C THR A 217 -1.20 3.80 -6.16
N SER A 218 -0.26 3.66 -7.10
CA SER A 218 0.48 2.38 -7.29
C SER A 218 1.66 2.13 -6.36
N ALA A 219 1.99 0.84 -6.19
CA ALA A 219 3.38 0.39 -6.12
C ALA A 219 3.79 -0.37 -7.39
N LYS A 220 5.03 -0.18 -7.85
CA LYS A 220 5.75 -1.17 -8.67
C LYS A 220 7.17 -1.32 -8.14
N VAL A 221 7.57 -2.58 -7.93
CA VAL A 221 8.96 -2.97 -7.64
C VAL A 221 9.61 -3.38 -8.95
N ALA A 222 10.79 -2.82 -9.25
CA ALA A 222 11.57 -3.24 -10.40
C ALA A 222 11.99 -4.70 -10.21
N ALA A 223 11.55 -5.55 -11.14
CA ALA A 223 12.06 -6.91 -11.26
C ALA A 223 13.51 -6.85 -11.77
N SER A 224 14.46 -6.61 -10.87
CA SER A 224 15.83 -7.00 -11.14
C SER A 224 15.83 -8.51 -11.31
N ALA A 225 16.02 -8.98 -12.54
CA ALA A 225 16.60 -10.28 -12.76
C ALA A 225 18.02 -10.25 -12.16
N MET A 226 18.11 -10.44 -10.84
CA MET A 226 19.17 -11.29 -10.35
C MET A 226 18.88 -12.68 -10.92
N GLN A 227 19.34 -12.88 -12.16
CA GLN A 227 20.28 -13.97 -12.36
C GLN A 227 21.36 -13.75 -11.30
N ALA A 228 21.12 -14.30 -10.11
CA ALA A 228 22.23 -14.92 -9.45
C ALA A 228 22.73 -15.92 -10.48
N GLU A 229 23.93 -15.70 -11.00
CA GLU A 229 24.75 -16.80 -11.42
C GLU A 229 24.98 -17.63 -10.17
N ILE A 230 23.98 -18.47 -9.85
CA ILE A 230 24.21 -19.71 -9.16
C ILE A 230 25.07 -20.46 -10.17
N GLU A 231 26.37 -20.34 -10.00
CA GLU A 231 27.34 -21.22 -10.62
C GLU A 231 27.02 -22.62 -10.08
N VAL A 232 26.08 -23.29 -10.75
CA VAL A 232 25.82 -24.70 -10.55
C VAL A 232 27.08 -25.38 -11.08
N ILE A 233 28.05 -25.57 -10.19
CA ILE A 233 29.17 -26.47 -10.41
C ILE A 233 28.53 -27.80 -10.78
N ALA A 234 28.52 -28.09 -12.08
CA ALA A 234 27.86 -29.26 -12.60
C ALA A 234 28.63 -30.47 -12.09
N MET A 235 28.05 -31.16 -11.11
CA MET A 235 28.61 -32.38 -10.53
C MET A 235 29.04 -33.29 -11.66
N THR A 236 30.33 -33.62 -11.72
CA THR A 236 30.90 -34.35 -12.87
C THR A 236 30.26 -35.73 -13.00
N LEU A 237 30.44 -36.40 -14.15
CA LEU A 237 30.00 -37.79 -14.29
C LEU A 237 30.60 -38.65 -13.16
N ASP A 238 31.89 -38.50 -12.86
CA ASP A 238 32.59 -39.30 -11.85
C ASP A 238 32.04 -39.05 -10.44
N ASP A 239 31.70 -37.79 -10.11
CA ASP A 239 31.09 -37.47 -8.83
C ASP A 239 29.64 -37.97 -8.74
N TRP A 240 28.88 -37.92 -9.84
CA TRP A 240 27.56 -38.55 -9.93
C TRP A 240 27.64 -40.07 -9.79
N LEU A 241 28.60 -40.71 -10.45
CA LEU A 241 28.85 -42.16 -10.36
C LEU A 241 29.15 -42.57 -8.91
N ARG A 242 30.09 -41.90 -8.25
CA ARG A 242 30.41 -42.13 -6.82
C ARG A 242 29.19 -41.91 -5.93
N ALA A 243 28.41 -40.85 -6.17
CA ALA A 243 27.20 -40.56 -5.39
C ALA A 243 26.07 -41.61 -5.59
N LYS A 244 26.02 -42.28 -6.75
CA LYS A 244 25.13 -43.41 -7.02
C LYS A 244 25.71 -44.77 -6.57
N GLY A 245 26.91 -44.78 -5.99
CA GLY A 245 27.58 -45.98 -5.47
C GLY A 245 28.42 -46.77 -6.49
N PHE A 246 28.76 -46.17 -7.63
CA PHE A 246 29.65 -46.76 -8.64
C PHE A 246 31.08 -46.24 -8.51
N ASP A 247 32.04 -47.13 -8.77
CA ASP A 247 33.46 -46.79 -8.90
C ASP A 247 33.81 -46.54 -10.38
N PRO A 248 34.12 -45.31 -10.82
CA PRO A 248 34.35 -44.98 -12.23
C PRO A 248 35.55 -45.73 -12.85
N GLU A 249 36.52 -46.16 -12.04
CA GLU A 249 37.70 -46.90 -12.52
C GLU A 249 37.38 -48.36 -12.87
N ASN A 250 36.30 -48.91 -12.29
CA ASN A 250 35.92 -50.32 -12.41
C ASN A 250 34.64 -50.57 -13.24
N LEU A 251 34.29 -49.62 -14.12
CA LEU A 251 33.16 -49.75 -15.04
C LEU A 251 33.61 -50.15 -16.46
N THR A 252 32.91 -51.11 -17.06
CA THR A 252 33.06 -51.44 -18.49
C THR A 252 32.47 -50.36 -19.38
N ASP A 253 32.93 -50.27 -20.64
CA ASP A 253 32.51 -49.22 -21.58
C ASP A 253 30.99 -49.18 -21.79
N LYS A 254 30.32 -50.35 -21.86
CA LYS A 254 28.85 -50.44 -21.96
C LYS A 254 28.12 -49.93 -20.71
N GLN A 255 28.71 -50.11 -19.52
CA GLN A 255 28.15 -49.54 -18.29
C GLN A 255 28.36 -48.02 -18.25
N LYS A 256 29.53 -47.53 -18.68
CA LYS A 256 29.81 -46.09 -18.79
C LYS A 256 28.85 -45.41 -19.76
N GLU A 257 28.58 -45.99 -20.93
CA GLU A 257 27.63 -45.48 -21.91
C GLU A 257 26.19 -45.38 -21.34
N SER A 258 25.71 -46.44 -20.68
CA SER A 258 24.37 -46.45 -20.07
C SER A 258 24.24 -45.46 -18.91
N LEU A 259 25.28 -45.33 -18.08
CA LEU A 259 25.30 -44.40 -16.94
C LEU A 259 25.45 -42.94 -17.38
N GLN A 260 26.21 -42.66 -18.45
CA GLN A 260 26.27 -41.34 -19.09
C GLN A 260 24.88 -40.90 -19.60
N ALA A 261 24.12 -41.80 -20.23
CA ALA A 261 22.77 -41.51 -20.68
C ALA A 261 21.82 -41.18 -19.51
N MET A 262 21.93 -41.90 -18.39
CA MET A 262 21.17 -41.61 -17.17
C MET A 262 21.55 -40.26 -16.54
N TYR A 263 22.84 -39.94 -16.51
CA TYR A 263 23.35 -38.65 -16.02
C TYR A 263 22.82 -37.47 -16.86
N GLU A 264 22.88 -37.54 -18.19
CA GLU A 264 22.34 -36.47 -19.05
C GLU A 264 20.80 -36.38 -18.96
N ALA A 265 20.08 -37.49 -18.78
CA ALA A 265 18.64 -37.46 -18.54
C ALA A 265 18.27 -36.80 -17.19
N GLU A 266 19.02 -37.09 -16.11
CA GLU A 266 18.82 -36.45 -14.80
C GLU A 266 19.18 -34.94 -14.85
N LYS A 267 20.21 -34.58 -15.61
CA LYS A 267 20.63 -33.19 -15.84
C LYS A 267 19.61 -32.41 -16.70
N ALA A 268 18.96 -33.06 -17.66
CA ALA A 268 17.87 -32.48 -18.43
C ALA A 268 16.61 -32.25 -17.57
N SER A 269 16.22 -33.22 -16.74
CA SER A 269 15.02 -33.09 -15.89
C SER A 269 15.14 -31.97 -14.85
N ARG A 270 16.35 -31.72 -14.32
CA ARG A 270 16.64 -30.63 -13.37
C ARG A 270 16.50 -29.21 -13.95
N LYS A 271 16.44 -29.04 -15.28
CA LYS A 271 16.23 -27.72 -15.91
C LYS A 271 14.76 -27.28 -15.97
N GLY A 272 13.81 -28.18 -15.66
CA GLY A 272 12.37 -27.93 -15.80
C GLY A 272 11.91 -27.85 -17.26
N PRO A 273 10.59 -27.84 -17.52
CA PRO A 273 10.07 -27.61 -18.86
C PRO A 273 10.30 -26.15 -19.29
N PRO A 274 10.61 -25.87 -20.57
CA PRO A 274 10.47 -24.54 -21.12
C PRO A 274 9.02 -24.06 -20.98
N GLY A 275 8.80 -22.79 -20.66
CA GLY A 275 7.45 -22.21 -20.72
C GLY A 275 7.00 -22.11 -22.17
N ASP A 276 5.85 -22.69 -22.50
CA ASP A 276 5.30 -22.67 -23.85
C ASP A 276 5.01 -21.24 -24.34
N PRO A 277 5.51 -20.83 -25.51
CA PRO A 277 5.08 -19.60 -26.16
C PRO A 277 3.74 -19.83 -26.88
N GLN A 278 2.71 -19.10 -26.45
CA GLN A 278 1.49 -18.77 -27.21
C GLN A 278 0.81 -19.91 -28.00
N GLY A 279 -0.12 -20.60 -27.32
CA GLY A 279 -1.19 -21.34 -27.99
C GLY A 279 -2.32 -20.40 -28.43
N ASP A 280 -2.37 -20.07 -29.73
CA ASP A 280 -3.52 -19.39 -30.35
C ASP A 280 -4.79 -20.23 -30.19
N VAL A 281 -5.71 -19.80 -29.32
CA VAL A 281 -7.05 -20.40 -29.25
C VAL A 281 -7.89 -19.91 -30.41
N LYS A 282 -7.73 -20.55 -31.58
CA LYS A 282 -8.72 -20.45 -32.66
C LYS A 282 -10.05 -20.99 -32.14
N ALA A 283 -11.07 -20.14 -32.15
CA ALA A 283 -12.44 -20.52 -31.85
C ALA A 283 -12.91 -21.61 -32.83
N ALA A 284 -13.08 -22.84 -32.33
CA ALA A 284 -13.80 -23.88 -33.06
C ALA A 284 -15.30 -23.52 -33.06
N ALA A 285 -15.88 -23.38 -34.25
CA ALA A 285 -17.31 -23.15 -34.41
C ALA A 285 -18.08 -24.36 -33.89
N GLY A 286 -18.87 -24.17 -32.83
CA GLY A 286 -19.85 -25.17 -32.40
C GLY A 286 -21.08 -25.09 -33.29
N ASP A 287 -21.36 -26.16 -34.03
CA ASP A 287 -22.64 -26.39 -34.71
C ASP A 287 -23.23 -27.72 -34.22
N ARG A 288 -24.58 -27.76 -34.17
CA ARG A 288 -25.46 -28.89 -33.78
C ARG A 288 -25.45 -29.22 -32.27
N ALA A 289 -26.59 -29.22 -31.57
CA ALA A 289 -27.92 -29.60 -32.03
C ALA A 289 -29.04 -28.83 -31.30
N ALA A 290 -29.98 -28.27 -32.06
CA ALA A 290 -31.24 -27.77 -31.51
C ALA A 290 -32.21 -28.95 -31.31
N GLY A 291 -32.73 -29.11 -30.09
CA GLY A 291 -33.80 -30.06 -29.82
C GLY A 291 -35.15 -29.50 -30.28
N ALA A 292 -35.81 -30.20 -31.21
CA ALA A 292 -37.19 -29.93 -31.59
C ALA A 292 -38.10 -31.00 -30.96
N ALA A 293 -38.78 -30.65 -29.85
CA ALA A 293 -39.89 -31.41 -29.31
C ALA A 293 -41.22 -30.85 -29.86
N GLN A 294 -42.17 -31.73 -30.14
CA GLN A 294 -43.42 -31.42 -30.86
C GLN A 294 -44.59 -31.06 -29.93
N GLY A 295 -45.58 -30.38 -30.49
CA GLY A 295 -46.92 -30.19 -29.92
C GLY A 295 -47.29 -28.71 -29.73
N GLY A 296 -48.41 -28.21 -30.25
CA GLY A 296 -49.43 -28.82 -31.10
C GLY A 296 -50.50 -27.78 -31.45
N ASP A 297 -51.31 -28.03 -32.48
CA ASP A 297 -52.35 -27.10 -32.96
C ASP A 297 -53.69 -27.85 -33.06
N ALA A 298 -54.55 -27.68 -32.03
CA ALA A 298 -55.95 -28.07 -31.93
C ALA A 298 -56.55 -27.60 -30.57
#